data_AF-A0A949VSX1-F1
#
_entry.id   AF-A0A949VSX1-F1
#
_cell.length_a   1.000
_cell.length_b   1.000
_cell.length_c   1.000
_cell.angle_alpha   90.00
_cell.angle_beta   90.00
_cell.angle_gamma   90.00
#
_symmetry.space_group_name_H-M   'P 1'
#
loop_
_entity.id
_entity.type
_entity.pdbx_description
1 polymer ?
#
loop_
_entity_poly.entity_id
_entity_poly.type
_entity_poly.pdbx_seq_one_letter_code
_entity_poly.pdbx_strand_id
1 'polypeptide(L)'
;MNRSIVAIVLAALAGAGIGYWRGVSSRAALVRETARLQQVEAGLRARLVIVEKERDSLRAAQAAAAAHPSAPAPTPRPKPNVDESTSRQQLVQMLDERSRELEAADTSIQQLQAKLAEMDAHITQLTDQQNRLQASETDLRGRLDAASKQAADLDQLLKAREKRLADVEITNQQLRNRTDDSARRLSSLRKLSSDLEDLTQRREAYMTNILGRYREATDLFRSMSLRLENPRESTALSGSDLSRIQNAVSLAEEDMRQLRALNLRASRLQKDLKSAAR
;
A
#
# COMPACT_ATOMS: atom_id res chain seq x y z
N MET A 1 19.82 -7.00 -10.98
CA MET A 1 18.93 -5.85 -10.70
C MET A 1 17.95 -5.75 -11.85
N ASN A 2 16.68 -5.99 -11.55
CA ASN A 2 15.83 -6.78 -12.43
C ASN A 2 15.09 -5.90 -13.46
N ARG A 3 15.21 -6.28 -14.73
CA ARG A 3 14.40 -5.73 -15.84
C ARG A 3 12.90 -5.75 -15.55
N SER A 4 12.43 -6.66 -14.69
CA SER A 4 11.03 -6.71 -14.26
C SER A 4 10.62 -5.54 -13.36
N ILE A 5 11.50 -5.02 -12.50
CA ILE A 5 11.18 -3.89 -11.61
C ILE A 5 11.06 -2.61 -12.43
N VAL A 6 11.94 -2.42 -13.41
CA VAL A 6 11.89 -1.26 -14.32
C VAL A 6 10.61 -1.29 -15.18
N ALA A 7 10.19 -2.47 -15.64
CA ALA A 7 8.95 -2.62 -16.42
C ALA A 7 7.69 -2.29 -15.60
N ILE A 8 7.65 -2.69 -14.31
CA ILE A 8 6.51 -2.41 -13.42
C ILE A 8 6.39 -0.91 -13.12
N VAL A 9 7.52 -0.23 -12.86
CA VAL A 9 7.52 1.22 -12.58
C VAL A 9 7.11 2.02 -13.83
N LEU A 10 7.57 1.63 -15.01
CA LEU A 10 7.15 2.28 -16.27
C LEU A 10 5.67 2.09 -16.58
N ALA A 11 5.11 0.90 -16.32
CA ALA A 11 3.69 0.63 -16.49
C ALA A 11 2.82 1.45 -15.52
N ALA A 12 3.26 1.62 -14.27
CA ALA A 12 2.56 2.43 -13.28
C ALA A 12 2.55 3.94 -13.65
N LEU A 13 3.68 4.46 -14.15
CA LEU A 13 3.77 5.85 -14.62
C LEU A 13 2.92 6.10 -15.88
N ALA A 14 2.88 5.14 -16.81
CA ALA A 14 2.03 5.21 -17.99
C ALA A 14 0.53 5.19 -17.62
N GLY A 15 0.14 4.35 -16.66
CA GLY A 15 -1.23 4.30 -16.14
C GLY A 15 -1.66 5.61 -15.47
N ALA A 16 -0.79 6.22 -14.66
CA ALA A 16 -1.04 7.51 -14.01
C ALA A 16 -1.17 8.66 -15.03
N GLY A 17 -0.34 8.67 -16.08
CA GLY A 17 -0.42 9.64 -17.16
C GLY A 17 -1.73 9.56 -17.96
N ILE A 18 -2.20 8.34 -18.27
CA ILE A 18 -3.46 8.12 -18.99
C ILE A 18 -4.67 8.53 -18.14
N GLY A 19 -4.62 8.28 -16.83
CA GLY A 19 -5.67 8.71 -15.88
C GLY A 19 -5.77 10.24 -15.78
N TYR A 20 -4.64 10.94 -15.68
CA TYR A 20 -4.61 12.40 -15.66
C TYR A 20 -5.14 13.01 -16.96
N TRP A 21 -4.78 12.46 -18.12
CA TRP A 21 -5.24 12.94 -19.42
C TRP A 21 -6.75 12.70 -19.66
N ARG A 22 -7.28 11.59 -19.15
CA ARG A 22 -8.73 11.33 -19.15
C ARG A 22 -9.50 12.24 -18.18
N GLY A 23 -8.92 12.63 -17.05
CA GLY A 23 -9.52 13.56 -16.10
C GLY A 23 -9.54 15.02 -16.58
N VAL A 24 -8.52 15.44 -17.33
CA VAL A 24 -8.47 16.80 -17.90
C VAL A 24 -9.43 16.93 -19.09
N SER A 25 -9.56 15.89 -19.91
CA SER A 25 -10.49 15.91 -21.05
C SER A 25 -11.97 15.86 -20.62
N SER A 26 -12.31 15.19 -19.51
CA SER A 26 -13.67 15.22 -18.95
C SER A 26 -14.05 16.57 -18.33
N ARG A 27 -13.11 17.25 -17.66
CA ARG A 27 -13.32 18.63 -17.17
C ARG A 27 -13.52 19.62 -18.31
N ALA A 28 -12.79 19.47 -19.41
CA ALA A 28 -12.96 20.29 -20.61
C ALA A 28 -14.33 20.08 -21.28
N ALA A 29 -14.90 18.86 -21.21
CA ALA A 29 -16.25 18.59 -21.70
C ALA A 29 -17.33 19.30 -20.84
N LEU A 30 -17.20 19.24 -19.52
CA LEU A 30 -18.13 19.90 -18.58
C LEU A 30 -18.15 21.43 -18.75
N VAL A 31 -16.99 22.07 -18.97
CA VAL A 31 -16.92 23.52 -19.20
C VAL A 31 -17.62 23.94 -20.50
N ARG A 32 -17.57 23.11 -21.55
CA ARG A 32 -18.27 23.37 -22.82
C ARG A 32 -19.78 23.23 -22.65
N GLU A 33 -20.22 22.31 -21.82
CA GLU A 33 -21.64 22.10 -21.54
C GLU A 33 -22.23 23.25 -20.73
N THR A 34 -21.52 23.76 -19.72
CA THR A 34 -21.93 24.97 -19.00
C THR A 34 -21.97 26.21 -19.89
N ALA A 35 -21.01 26.35 -20.81
CA ALA A 35 -21.01 27.48 -21.76
C ALA A 35 -22.19 27.41 -22.75
N ARG A 36 -22.58 26.21 -23.19
CA ARG A 36 -23.77 26.01 -24.03
C ARG A 36 -25.06 26.34 -23.29
N LEU A 37 -25.20 25.92 -22.02
CA LEU A 37 -26.36 26.25 -21.21
C LEU A 37 -26.50 27.77 -20.99
N GLN A 38 -25.40 28.48 -20.73
CA GLN A 38 -25.41 29.93 -20.61
C GLN A 38 -25.82 30.64 -21.92
N GLN A 39 -25.41 30.13 -23.08
CA GLN A 39 -25.83 30.67 -24.37
C GLN A 39 -27.32 30.44 -24.63
N VAL A 40 -27.85 29.28 -24.24
CA VAL A 40 -29.30 28.98 -24.36
C VAL A 40 -30.10 29.87 -23.42
N GLU A 41 -29.68 30.06 -22.17
CA GLU A 41 -30.34 30.98 -21.23
C GLU A 41 -30.32 32.42 -21.73
N ALA A 42 -29.19 32.89 -22.26
CA ALA A 42 -29.09 34.23 -22.85
C ALA A 42 -30.03 34.38 -24.07
N GLY A 43 -30.13 33.34 -24.91
CA GLY A 43 -31.05 33.31 -26.05
C GLY A 43 -32.52 33.32 -25.63
N LEU A 44 -32.89 32.59 -24.57
CA LEU A 44 -34.25 32.57 -24.04
C LEU A 44 -34.62 33.93 -23.41
N ARG A 45 -33.71 34.56 -22.65
CA ARG A 45 -33.92 35.92 -22.11
C ARG A 45 -34.10 36.95 -23.22
N ALA A 46 -33.31 36.88 -24.29
CA ALA A 46 -33.48 37.78 -25.43
C ALA A 46 -34.85 37.60 -26.11
N ARG A 47 -35.34 36.36 -26.24
CA ARG A 47 -36.67 36.07 -26.78
C ARG A 47 -37.80 36.58 -25.88
N LEU A 48 -37.66 36.47 -24.56
CA LEU A 48 -38.64 37.01 -23.61
C LEU A 48 -38.79 38.53 -23.77
N VAL A 49 -37.68 39.26 -23.90
CA VAL A 49 -37.72 40.72 -24.13
C VAL A 49 -38.40 41.08 -25.45
N ILE A 50 -38.24 40.27 -26.50
CA ILE A 50 -38.91 40.49 -27.80
C ILE A 50 -40.41 40.27 -27.65
N VAL A 51 -40.84 39.19 -27.01
CA VAL A 51 -42.26 38.88 -26.78
C VAL A 51 -42.91 39.91 -25.86
N GLU A 52 -42.21 40.40 -24.84
CA GLU A 52 -42.70 41.50 -23.98
C GLU A 52 -42.92 42.78 -24.78
N LYS A 53 -41.99 43.14 -25.68
CA LYS A 53 -42.15 44.30 -26.56
C LYS A 53 -43.31 44.14 -27.55
N GLU A 54 -43.53 42.95 -28.08
CA GLU A 54 -44.68 42.65 -28.94
C GLU A 54 -46.01 42.72 -28.15
N ARG A 55 -46.03 42.23 -26.91
CA ARG A 55 -47.22 42.35 -26.06
C ARG A 55 -47.53 43.80 -25.71
N ASP A 56 -46.50 44.59 -25.42
CA ASP A 56 -46.67 46.00 -25.07
C ASP A 56 -47.05 46.85 -26.30
N SER A 57 -46.56 46.51 -27.50
CA SER A 57 -46.99 47.16 -28.75
C SER A 57 -48.43 46.80 -29.13
N LEU A 58 -48.86 45.56 -28.91
CA LEU A 58 -50.27 45.14 -29.08
C LEU A 58 -51.20 45.85 -28.08
N ARG A 59 -50.78 46.01 -26.82
CA ARG A 59 -51.54 46.80 -25.83
C ARG A 59 -51.62 48.27 -26.23
N ALA A 60 -50.54 48.86 -26.73
CA ALA A 60 -50.56 50.25 -27.22
C ALA A 60 -51.48 50.42 -28.44
N ALA A 61 -51.49 49.47 -29.37
CA ALA A 61 -52.39 49.47 -30.52
C ALA A 61 -53.87 49.32 -30.12
N GLN A 62 -54.17 48.47 -29.13
CA GLN A 62 -55.52 48.32 -28.58
C GLN A 62 -55.98 49.57 -27.81
N ALA A 63 -55.09 50.22 -27.06
CA ALA A 63 -55.38 51.49 -26.40
C ALA A 63 -55.61 52.63 -27.40
N ALA A 64 -54.87 52.65 -28.53
CA ALA A 64 -55.09 53.61 -29.61
C ALA A 64 -56.42 53.36 -30.34
N ALA A 65 -56.81 52.10 -30.54
CA ALA A 65 -58.11 51.75 -31.13
C ALA A 65 -59.29 52.12 -30.20
N ALA A 66 -59.09 52.10 -28.88
CA ALA A 66 -60.09 52.53 -27.90
C ALA A 66 -60.21 54.06 -27.75
N ALA A 67 -59.28 54.85 -28.33
CA ALA A 67 -59.22 56.31 -28.17
C ALA A 67 -59.86 57.10 -29.34
N HIS A 68 -60.49 56.44 -30.31
CA HIS A 68 -61.25 57.14 -31.35
C HIS A 68 -62.62 57.61 -30.83
N PRO A 69 -62.95 58.91 -30.94
CA PRO A 69 -64.20 59.48 -30.46
C PRO A 69 -65.38 59.10 -31.36
N SER A 70 -66.43 58.56 -30.75
CA SER A 70 -67.75 58.39 -31.33
C SER A 70 -68.40 59.75 -31.59
N ALA A 71 -68.74 60.09 -32.83
CA ALA A 71 -69.77 61.08 -33.19
C ALA A 71 -70.11 60.98 -34.70
N PRO A 72 -71.32 61.36 -35.17
CA PRO A 72 -72.44 61.98 -34.47
C PRO A 72 -73.80 61.23 -34.64
N ALA A 73 -74.82 61.71 -33.92
CA ALA A 73 -76.20 61.24 -33.94
C ALA A 73 -76.92 61.37 -35.31
N PRO A 74 -78.03 60.63 -35.51
CA PRO A 74 -79.20 61.23 -36.15
C PRO A 74 -80.53 60.91 -35.44
N THR A 75 -81.38 61.92 -35.33
CA THR A 75 -82.84 61.82 -35.12
C THR A 75 -83.54 61.83 -36.51
N PRO A 76 -84.88 61.72 -36.64
CA PRO A 76 -85.71 60.49 -36.61
C PRO A 76 -86.61 60.27 -37.86
N ARG A 77 -87.32 59.10 -37.91
CA ARG A 77 -88.52 58.70 -38.74
C ARG A 77 -88.23 58.23 -40.19
N PRO A 78 -89.17 57.63 -40.98
CA PRO A 78 -90.32 56.70 -40.79
C PRO A 78 -90.28 55.43 -41.72
N LYS A 79 -91.16 54.42 -41.47
CA LYS A 79 -91.79 53.35 -42.33
C LYS A 79 -91.01 52.59 -43.47
N PRO A 80 -91.35 51.30 -43.72
CA PRO A 80 -90.46 50.30 -44.34
C PRO A 80 -90.54 50.24 -45.88
N ASN A 81 -89.41 50.01 -46.56
CA ASN A 81 -89.33 49.71 -47.99
C ASN A 81 -88.14 48.79 -48.33
N VAL A 82 -88.47 47.56 -48.75
CA VAL A 82 -87.88 46.58 -49.71
C VAL A 82 -86.34 46.38 -49.88
N ASP A 83 -85.45 47.28 -49.47
CA ASP A 83 -83.97 47.07 -49.53
C ASP A 83 -83.41 46.29 -48.31
N GLU A 84 -84.27 45.97 -47.34
CA GLU A 84 -83.92 45.33 -46.07
C GLU A 84 -83.47 43.86 -46.23
N SER A 85 -83.82 43.22 -47.34
CA SER A 85 -83.54 41.80 -47.61
C SER A 85 -82.07 41.53 -47.98
N THR A 86 -81.45 42.39 -48.79
CA THR A 86 -80.04 42.29 -49.19
C THR A 86 -79.10 42.68 -48.04
N SER A 87 -79.43 43.73 -47.27
CA SER A 87 -78.67 44.08 -46.06
C SER A 87 -78.79 43.01 -44.97
N ARG A 88 -79.96 42.37 -44.80
CA ARG A 88 -80.09 41.19 -43.92
C ARG A 88 -79.25 40.02 -44.40
N GLN A 89 -79.21 39.74 -45.70
CA GLN A 89 -78.39 38.64 -46.25
C GLN A 89 -76.89 38.89 -46.03
N GLN A 90 -76.41 40.12 -46.20
CA GLN A 90 -75.02 40.48 -45.91
C GLN A 90 -74.67 40.35 -44.42
N LEU A 91 -75.58 40.75 -43.53
CA LEU A 91 -75.42 40.55 -42.09
C LEU A 91 -75.35 39.07 -41.70
N VAL A 92 -76.19 38.22 -42.31
CA VAL A 92 -76.16 36.76 -42.09
C VAL A 92 -74.83 36.17 -42.56
N GLN A 93 -74.33 36.57 -43.74
CA GLN A 93 -73.03 36.12 -44.24
C GLN A 93 -71.86 36.53 -43.33
N MET A 94 -71.85 37.77 -42.84
CA MET A 94 -70.85 38.22 -41.86
C MET A 94 -70.92 37.43 -40.55
N LEU A 95 -72.12 37.08 -40.10
CA LEU A 95 -72.32 36.30 -38.87
C LEU A 95 -71.81 34.87 -39.05
N ASP A 96 -72.05 34.27 -40.21
CA ASP A 96 -71.52 32.95 -40.58
C ASP A 96 -69.98 32.97 -40.69
N GLU A 97 -69.39 34.00 -41.30
CA GLU A 97 -67.93 34.18 -41.35
C GLU A 97 -67.32 34.32 -39.95
N ARG A 98 -67.92 35.16 -39.09
CA ARG A 98 -67.48 35.31 -37.70
C ARG A 98 -67.64 34.01 -36.90
N SER A 99 -68.70 33.24 -37.14
CA SER A 99 -68.89 31.92 -36.52
C SER A 99 -67.77 30.97 -36.92
N ARG A 100 -67.42 30.92 -38.21
CA ARG A 100 -66.31 30.09 -38.70
C ARG A 100 -64.95 30.55 -38.16
N GLU A 101 -64.72 31.86 -38.04
CA GLU A 101 -63.50 32.40 -37.42
C GLU A 101 -63.39 32.00 -35.94
N LEU A 102 -64.50 32.05 -35.19
CA LEU A 102 -64.52 31.63 -33.80
C LEU A 102 -64.26 30.12 -33.64
N GLU A 103 -64.88 29.28 -34.48
CA GLU A 103 -64.60 27.84 -34.49
C GLU A 103 -63.13 27.54 -34.85
N ALA A 104 -62.56 28.25 -35.81
CA ALA A 104 -61.14 28.14 -36.17
C ALA A 104 -60.23 28.61 -35.02
N ALA A 105 -60.58 29.69 -34.33
CA ALA A 105 -59.85 30.15 -33.16
C ALA A 105 -59.93 29.13 -32.01
N ASP A 106 -61.10 28.57 -31.72
CA ASP A 106 -61.30 27.56 -30.68
C ASP A 106 -60.48 26.29 -30.95
N THR A 107 -60.48 25.80 -32.20
CA THR A 107 -59.63 24.65 -32.57
C THR A 107 -58.14 24.97 -32.40
N SER A 108 -57.70 26.20 -32.72
CA SER A 108 -56.31 26.61 -32.50
C SER A 108 -55.95 26.69 -31.01
N ILE A 109 -56.87 27.17 -30.17
CA ILE A 109 -56.71 27.22 -28.71
C ILE A 109 -56.58 25.81 -28.14
N GLN A 110 -57.43 24.87 -28.58
CA GLN A 110 -57.35 23.47 -28.17
C GLN A 110 -56.01 22.82 -28.57
N GLN A 111 -55.53 23.08 -29.79
CA GLN A 111 -54.22 22.58 -30.24
C GLN A 111 -53.06 23.16 -29.41
N LEU A 112 -53.12 24.45 -29.07
CA LEU A 112 -52.10 25.09 -28.23
C LEU A 112 -52.15 24.56 -26.78
N GLN A 113 -53.34 24.32 -26.23
CA GLN A 113 -53.51 23.69 -24.92
C GLN A 113 -52.96 22.27 -24.88
N ALA A 114 -53.20 21.47 -25.93
CA ALA A 114 -52.64 20.13 -26.05
C ALA A 114 -51.10 20.14 -26.11
N LYS A 115 -50.52 21.07 -26.89
CA LYS A 115 -49.07 21.26 -26.95
C LYS A 115 -48.48 21.72 -25.61
N LEU A 116 -49.16 22.62 -24.89
CA LEU A 116 -48.73 23.03 -23.55
C LEU A 116 -48.72 21.85 -22.58
N ALA A 117 -49.76 21.03 -22.57
CA ALA A 117 -49.82 19.83 -21.73
C ALA A 117 -48.71 18.81 -22.09
N GLU A 118 -48.40 18.64 -23.37
CA GLU A 118 -47.30 17.79 -23.84
C GLU A 118 -45.93 18.36 -23.41
N MET A 119 -45.73 19.67 -23.51
CA MET A 119 -44.50 20.32 -23.05
C MET A 119 -44.33 20.22 -21.53
N ASP A 120 -45.41 20.39 -20.76
CA ASP A 120 -45.38 20.22 -19.29
C ASP A 120 -45.06 18.77 -18.90
N ALA A 121 -45.62 17.79 -19.62
CA ALA A 121 -45.26 16.39 -19.44
C ALA A 121 -43.77 16.12 -19.77
N HIS A 122 -43.23 16.76 -20.81
CA HIS A 122 -41.82 16.67 -21.14
C HIS A 122 -40.91 17.34 -20.08
N ILE A 123 -41.29 18.50 -19.55
CA ILE A 123 -40.54 19.22 -18.51
C ILE A 123 -40.50 18.38 -17.22
N THR A 124 -41.63 17.80 -16.82
CA THR A 124 -41.68 16.92 -15.63
C THR A 124 -40.81 15.67 -15.84
N GLN A 125 -40.87 15.03 -17.01
CA GLN A 125 -40.00 13.90 -17.33
C GLN A 125 -38.51 14.25 -17.27
N LEU A 126 -38.11 15.39 -17.86
CA LEU A 126 -36.71 15.85 -17.83
C LEU A 126 -36.25 16.18 -16.41
N THR A 127 -37.13 16.77 -15.60
CA THR A 127 -36.85 17.08 -14.18
C THR A 127 -36.63 15.79 -13.38
N ASP A 128 -37.45 14.76 -13.60
CA ASP A 128 -37.28 13.45 -12.96
C ASP A 128 -35.97 12.77 -13.38
N GLN A 129 -35.62 12.84 -14.67
CA GLN A 129 -34.35 12.30 -15.16
C GLN A 129 -33.16 13.05 -14.56
N GLN A 130 -33.22 14.38 -14.48
CA GLN A 130 -32.19 15.20 -13.85
C GLN A 130 -32.01 14.83 -12.37
N ASN A 131 -33.10 14.68 -11.62
CA ASN A 131 -33.06 14.27 -10.22
C ASN A 131 -32.42 12.88 -10.05
N ARG A 132 -32.75 11.92 -10.93
CA ARG A 132 -32.16 10.58 -10.92
C ARG A 132 -30.66 10.61 -11.24
N LEU A 133 -30.26 11.39 -12.24
CA LEU A 133 -28.85 11.55 -12.61
C LEU A 133 -28.06 12.18 -11.46
N GLN A 134 -28.59 13.23 -10.84
CA GLN A 134 -27.97 13.88 -9.70
C GLN A 134 -27.80 12.92 -8.50
N ALA A 135 -28.82 12.11 -8.20
CA ALA A 135 -28.73 11.08 -7.16
C ALA A 135 -27.69 9.99 -7.49
N SER A 136 -27.59 9.59 -8.76
CA SER A 136 -26.55 8.63 -9.17
C SER A 136 -25.14 9.22 -9.10
N GLU A 137 -24.99 10.51 -9.42
CA GLU A 137 -23.70 11.20 -9.35
C GLU A 137 -23.23 11.34 -7.89
N THR A 138 -24.13 11.66 -6.97
CA THR A 138 -23.80 11.73 -5.53
C THR A 138 -23.43 10.36 -4.97
N ASP A 139 -24.15 9.29 -5.34
CA ASP A 139 -23.80 7.92 -4.95
C ASP A 139 -22.42 7.51 -5.49
N LEU A 140 -22.15 7.75 -6.78
CA LEU A 140 -20.85 7.44 -7.39
C LEU A 140 -19.69 8.23 -6.75
N ARG A 141 -19.90 9.50 -6.43
CA ARG A 141 -18.92 10.30 -5.69
C ARG A 141 -18.67 9.72 -4.30
N GLY A 142 -19.73 9.33 -3.57
CA GLY A 142 -19.60 8.68 -2.27
C GLY A 142 -18.82 7.36 -2.34
N ARG A 143 -19.07 6.54 -3.36
CA ARG A 143 -18.31 5.29 -3.60
C ARG A 143 -16.85 5.56 -3.96
N LEU A 144 -16.58 6.58 -4.77
CA LEU A 144 -15.22 6.97 -5.14
C LEU A 144 -14.43 7.46 -3.92
N ASP A 145 -15.06 8.25 -3.04
CA ASP A 145 -14.44 8.71 -1.80
C ASP A 145 -14.16 7.54 -0.85
N ALA A 146 -15.10 6.60 -0.72
CA ALA A 146 -14.92 5.39 0.09
C ALA A 146 -13.78 4.50 -0.45
N ALA A 147 -13.74 4.26 -1.77
CA ALA A 147 -12.68 3.50 -2.40
C ALA A 147 -11.31 4.20 -2.27
N SER A 148 -11.27 5.52 -2.38
CA SER A 148 -10.03 6.31 -2.20
C SER A 148 -9.50 6.21 -0.78
N LYS A 149 -10.38 6.24 0.24
CA LYS A 149 -9.99 6.00 1.64
C LYS A 149 -9.45 4.59 1.85
N GLN A 150 -10.15 3.57 1.32
CA GLN A 150 -9.67 2.18 1.40
C GLN A 150 -8.30 2.00 0.74
N ALA A 151 -8.06 2.65 -0.40
CA ALA A 151 -6.75 2.61 -1.06
C ALA A 151 -5.65 3.27 -0.19
N ALA A 152 -5.95 4.39 0.47
CA ALA A 152 -5.02 5.04 1.40
C ALA A 152 -4.73 4.16 2.64
N ASP A 153 -5.75 3.52 3.20
CA ASP A 153 -5.59 2.61 4.34
C ASP A 153 -4.74 1.39 3.98
N LEU A 154 -4.96 0.82 2.78
CA LEU A 154 -4.15 -0.29 2.27
C LEU A 154 -2.69 0.13 2.03
N ASP A 155 -2.43 1.32 1.50
CA ASP A 155 -1.07 1.86 1.33
C ASP A 155 -0.36 2.02 2.68
N GLN A 156 -1.04 2.54 3.69
CA GLN A 156 -0.49 2.63 5.05
C GLN A 156 -0.20 1.25 5.64
N LEU A 157 -1.10 0.28 5.45
CA LEU A 157 -0.92 -1.08 5.93
C LEU A 157 0.27 -1.76 5.23
N LEU A 158 0.44 -1.57 3.92
CA LEU A 158 1.58 -2.08 3.17
C LEU A 158 2.89 -1.51 3.70
N LYS A 159 2.99 -0.19 3.90
CA LYS A 159 4.18 0.46 4.48
C LYS A 159 4.49 -0.07 5.89
N ALA A 160 3.47 -0.27 6.72
CA ALA A 160 3.64 -0.83 8.06
C ALA A 160 4.13 -2.30 8.00
N ARG A 161 3.63 -3.10 7.05
CA ARG A 161 4.06 -4.48 6.83
C ARG A 161 5.50 -4.56 6.30
N GLU A 162 5.88 -3.69 5.37
CA GLU A 162 7.26 -3.59 4.86
C GLU A 162 8.25 -3.28 5.98
N LYS A 163 7.94 -2.30 6.84
CA LYS A 163 8.77 -1.99 8.01
C LYS A 163 8.93 -3.21 8.94
N ARG A 164 7.82 -3.89 9.25
CA ARG A 164 7.85 -5.09 10.09
C ARG A 164 8.66 -6.22 9.46
N LEU A 165 8.60 -6.37 8.13
CA LEU A 165 9.38 -7.36 7.40
C LEU A 165 10.89 -7.05 7.51
N ALA A 166 11.28 -5.79 7.31
CA ALA A 166 12.67 -5.36 7.50
C ALA A 166 13.17 -5.62 8.94
N ASP A 167 12.36 -5.32 9.96
CA ASP A 167 12.71 -5.60 11.36
C ASP A 167 12.89 -7.12 11.61
N VAL A 168 12.03 -7.96 11.03
CA VAL A 168 12.14 -9.42 11.12
C VAL A 168 13.40 -9.93 10.40
N GLU A 169 13.75 -9.37 9.25
CA GLU A 169 14.99 -9.73 8.54
C GLU A 169 16.24 -9.39 9.35
N ILE A 170 16.28 -8.19 9.96
CA ILE A 170 17.38 -7.75 10.83
C ILE A 170 17.51 -8.69 12.04
N THR A 171 16.40 -9.00 12.72
CA THR A 171 16.43 -9.91 13.87
C THR A 171 16.83 -11.33 13.48
N ASN A 172 16.41 -11.82 12.31
CA ASN A 172 16.84 -13.12 11.79
C ASN A 172 18.35 -13.16 11.52
N GLN A 173 18.89 -12.12 10.87
CA GLN A 173 20.33 -11.99 10.65
C GLN A 173 21.12 -11.94 11.97
N GLN A 174 20.64 -11.19 12.96
CA GLN A 174 21.26 -11.14 14.28
C GLN A 174 21.24 -12.51 14.99
N LEU A 175 20.14 -13.26 14.89
CA LEU A 175 20.03 -14.60 15.44
C LEU A 175 21.00 -15.58 14.77
N ARG A 176 21.14 -15.51 13.43
CA ARG A 176 22.12 -16.31 12.69
C ARG A 176 23.55 -16.00 13.14
N ASN A 177 23.91 -14.72 13.21
CA ASN A 177 25.25 -14.31 13.66
C ASN A 177 25.54 -14.81 15.09
N ARG A 178 24.57 -14.69 16.02
CA ARG A 178 24.72 -15.21 17.39
C ARG A 178 24.86 -16.74 17.42
N THR A 179 24.16 -17.43 16.54
CA THR A 179 24.25 -18.90 16.43
C THR A 179 25.62 -19.31 15.92
N ASP A 180 26.13 -18.64 14.88
CA ASP A 180 27.47 -18.88 14.34
C ASP A 180 28.57 -18.58 15.36
N ASP A 181 28.46 -17.47 16.09
CA ASP A 181 29.38 -17.12 17.17
C ASP A 181 29.36 -18.16 18.29
N SER A 182 28.17 -18.63 18.68
CA SER A 182 28.01 -19.68 19.69
C SER A 182 28.60 -21.01 19.21
N ALA A 183 28.39 -21.38 17.94
CA ALA A 183 28.96 -22.58 17.34
C ALA A 183 30.50 -22.51 17.31
N ARG A 184 31.07 -21.35 16.96
CA ARG A 184 32.52 -21.10 17.01
C ARG A 184 33.05 -21.25 18.44
N ARG A 185 32.43 -20.60 19.43
CA ARG A 185 32.82 -20.72 20.85
C ARG A 185 32.76 -22.17 21.33
N LEU A 186 31.69 -22.90 21.02
CA LEU A 186 31.54 -24.31 21.38
C LEU A 186 32.62 -25.18 20.75
N SER A 187 32.97 -24.93 19.48
CA SER A 187 34.05 -25.64 18.81
C SER A 187 35.41 -25.40 19.47
N SER A 188 35.69 -24.16 19.89
CA SER A 188 36.91 -23.81 20.61
C SER A 188 36.95 -24.45 22.00
N LEU A 189 35.84 -24.46 22.74
CA LEU A 189 35.74 -25.12 24.04
C LEU A 189 35.95 -26.63 23.94
N ARG A 190 35.38 -27.29 22.91
CA ARG A 190 35.60 -28.72 22.67
C ARG A 190 37.07 -29.03 22.41
N LYS A 191 37.76 -28.21 21.61
CA LYS A 191 39.20 -28.35 21.36
C LYS A 191 40.01 -28.20 22.66
N LEU A 192 39.74 -27.14 23.44
CA LEU A 192 40.42 -26.91 24.72
C LEU A 192 40.17 -28.05 25.72
N SER A 193 38.98 -28.62 25.76
CA SER A 193 38.66 -29.79 26.59
C SER A 193 39.47 -31.02 26.17
N SER A 194 39.49 -31.31 24.87
CA SER A 194 40.26 -32.43 24.31
C SER A 194 41.76 -32.27 24.58
N ASP A 195 42.30 -31.05 24.45
CA ASP A 195 43.71 -30.78 24.75
C ASP A 195 44.05 -30.99 26.23
N LEU A 196 43.12 -30.64 27.15
CA LEU A 196 43.30 -30.87 28.59
C LEU A 196 43.23 -32.36 28.95
N GLU A 197 42.38 -33.13 28.28
CA GLU A 197 42.29 -34.58 28.44
C GLU A 197 43.59 -35.27 27.97
N ASP A 198 44.07 -34.97 26.76
CA ASP A 198 45.36 -35.48 26.24
C ASP A 198 46.52 -35.11 27.19
N LEU A 199 46.56 -33.86 27.63
CA LEU A 199 47.59 -33.41 28.57
C LEU A 199 47.54 -34.16 29.91
N THR A 200 46.36 -34.52 30.39
CA THR A 200 46.19 -35.26 31.64
C THR A 200 46.65 -36.70 31.48
N GLN A 201 46.29 -37.36 30.38
CA GLN A 201 46.76 -38.71 30.05
C GLN A 201 48.30 -38.76 29.93
N ARG A 202 48.91 -37.77 29.26
CA ARG A 202 50.38 -37.67 29.16
C ARG A 202 51.04 -37.49 30.51
N ARG A 203 50.51 -36.61 31.37
CA ARG A 203 51.03 -36.41 32.73
C ARG A 203 50.97 -37.69 33.55
N GLU A 204 49.88 -38.43 33.46
CA GLU A 204 49.71 -39.72 34.12
C GLU A 204 50.72 -40.77 33.62
N ALA A 205 50.96 -40.81 32.31
CA ALA A 205 52.00 -41.67 31.73
C ALA A 205 53.40 -41.31 32.25
N TYR A 206 53.77 -40.03 32.29
CA TYR A 206 55.06 -39.59 32.85
C TYR A 206 55.19 -39.93 34.34
N MET A 207 54.15 -39.68 35.14
CA MET A 207 54.15 -40.04 36.57
C MET A 207 54.35 -41.53 36.78
N THR A 208 53.67 -42.36 35.98
CA THR A 208 53.81 -43.83 36.03
C THR A 208 55.23 -44.26 35.65
N ASN A 209 55.81 -43.66 34.60
CA ASN A 209 57.18 -43.93 34.17
C ASN A 209 58.22 -43.53 35.23
N ILE A 210 58.07 -42.35 35.84
CA ILE A 210 58.94 -41.86 36.91
C ILE A 210 58.91 -42.82 38.10
N LEU A 211 57.72 -43.20 38.56
CA LEU A 211 57.56 -44.15 39.67
C LEU A 211 58.16 -45.52 39.33
N GLY A 212 57.98 -46.01 38.11
CA GLY A 212 58.60 -47.24 37.62
C GLY A 212 60.12 -47.17 37.64
N ARG A 213 60.72 -46.08 37.13
CA ARG A 213 62.17 -45.86 37.08
C ARG A 213 62.80 -45.74 38.47
N TYR A 214 62.12 -45.09 39.42
CA TYR A 214 62.61 -45.03 40.80
C TYR A 214 62.50 -46.37 41.53
N ARG A 215 61.47 -47.19 41.26
CA ARG A 215 61.37 -48.56 41.78
C ARG A 215 62.50 -49.43 41.22
N GLU A 216 62.72 -49.39 39.90
CA GLU A 216 63.82 -50.09 39.25
C GLU A 216 65.18 -49.66 39.84
N ALA A 217 65.43 -48.36 39.99
CA ALA A 217 66.64 -47.87 40.62
C ALA A 217 66.80 -48.38 42.07
N THR A 218 65.71 -48.41 42.84
CA THR A 218 65.72 -48.91 44.23
C THR A 218 65.98 -50.42 44.28
N ASP A 219 65.38 -51.20 43.40
CA ASP A 219 65.60 -52.64 43.30
C ASP A 219 67.04 -52.94 42.88
N LEU A 220 67.59 -52.17 41.94
CA LEU A 220 69.01 -52.24 41.56
C LEU A 220 69.93 -51.89 42.75
N PHE A 221 69.65 -50.81 43.49
CA PHE A 221 70.40 -50.46 44.70
C PHE A 221 70.34 -51.56 45.76
N ARG A 222 69.16 -52.12 46.01
CA ARG A 222 68.97 -53.20 46.99
C ARG A 222 69.71 -54.47 46.56
N SER A 223 69.63 -54.83 45.28
CA SER A 223 70.35 -55.98 44.74
C SER A 223 71.87 -55.80 44.83
N MET A 224 72.38 -54.59 44.57
CA MET A 224 73.78 -54.24 44.73
C MET A 224 74.23 -54.31 46.20
N SER A 225 73.41 -53.81 47.12
CA SER A 225 73.68 -53.88 48.57
C SER A 225 73.74 -55.31 49.09
N LEU A 226 72.79 -56.17 48.71
CA LEU A 226 72.76 -57.59 49.11
C LEU A 226 73.97 -58.37 48.56
N ARG A 227 74.46 -58.01 47.37
CA ARG A 227 75.69 -58.58 46.79
C ARG A 227 76.95 -58.10 47.49
N LEU A 228 77.00 -56.84 47.95
CA LEU A 228 78.09 -56.31 48.77
C LEU A 228 78.15 -56.98 50.14
N GLU A 229 76.99 -57.31 50.73
CA GLU A 229 76.89 -57.99 52.02
C GLU A 229 77.26 -59.48 51.96
N ASN A 230 77.11 -60.12 50.79
CA ASN A 230 77.47 -61.52 50.54
C ASN A 230 78.63 -61.69 49.53
N PRO A 231 79.86 -61.30 49.88
CA PRO A 231 81.00 -61.31 48.95
C PRO A 231 81.46 -62.72 48.52
N ARG A 232 80.99 -63.80 49.17
CA ARG A 232 81.35 -65.18 48.85
C ARG A 232 80.66 -65.74 47.59
N GLU A 233 79.56 -65.13 47.14
CA GLU A 233 78.87 -65.45 45.88
C GLU A 233 79.06 -64.37 44.79
N SER A 234 79.89 -63.36 45.07
CA SER A 234 80.03 -62.15 44.26
C SER A 234 80.95 -62.37 43.06
N THR A 235 80.40 -62.85 41.94
CA THR A 235 80.98 -62.59 40.63
C THR A 235 81.02 -61.07 40.41
N ALA A 236 82.23 -60.50 40.51
CA ALA A 236 82.63 -59.13 40.25
C ALA A 236 81.52 -58.07 40.23
N LEU A 237 81.52 -57.18 41.24
CA LEU A 237 80.85 -55.88 41.23
C LEU A 237 81.00 -55.20 39.87
N SER A 238 79.99 -55.37 39.03
CA SER A 238 80.07 -54.90 37.65
C SER A 238 79.65 -53.44 37.69
N GLY A 239 80.55 -52.51 37.32
CA GLY A 239 80.23 -51.09 37.15
C GLY A 239 79.02 -50.82 36.24
N SER A 240 78.57 -51.85 35.52
CA SER A 240 77.30 -51.91 34.80
C SER A 240 76.05 -51.65 35.67
N ASP A 241 76.01 -52.04 36.94
CA ASP A 241 74.80 -51.85 37.76
C ASP A 241 74.66 -50.39 38.20
N LEU A 242 75.79 -49.77 38.56
CA LEU A 242 75.84 -48.33 38.84
C LEU A 242 75.46 -47.50 37.61
N SER A 243 75.93 -47.88 36.41
CA SER A 243 75.54 -47.18 35.18
C SER A 243 74.06 -47.35 34.84
N ARG A 244 73.45 -48.51 35.14
CA ARG A 244 72.00 -48.74 34.97
C ARG A 244 71.18 -47.88 35.92
N ILE A 245 71.60 -47.78 37.19
CA ILE A 245 70.99 -46.89 38.17
C ILE A 245 71.11 -45.43 37.73
N GLN A 246 72.30 -44.98 37.34
CA GLN A 246 72.52 -43.61 36.85
C GLN A 246 71.66 -43.31 35.62
N ASN A 247 71.53 -44.27 34.70
CA ASN A 247 70.65 -44.14 33.54
C ASN A 247 69.18 -44.06 33.95
N ALA A 248 68.69 -44.94 34.82
CA ALA A 248 67.31 -44.92 35.32
C ALA A 248 66.97 -43.60 36.02
N VAL A 249 67.90 -43.06 36.83
CA VAL A 249 67.75 -41.75 37.49
C VAL A 249 67.77 -40.61 36.47
N SER A 250 68.70 -40.59 35.52
CA SER A 250 68.77 -39.54 34.49
C SER A 250 67.50 -39.50 33.63
N LEU A 251 66.99 -40.68 33.27
CA LEU A 251 65.75 -40.87 32.55
C LEU A 251 64.53 -40.39 33.38
N ALA A 252 64.49 -40.68 34.68
CA ALA A 252 63.44 -40.17 35.58
C ALA A 252 63.51 -38.64 35.75
N GLU A 253 64.71 -38.06 35.81
CA GLU A 253 64.90 -36.61 35.87
C GLU A 253 64.41 -35.91 34.58
N GLU A 254 64.66 -36.51 33.42
CA GLU A 254 64.17 -36.01 32.14
C GLU A 254 62.63 -36.06 32.07
N ASP A 255 62.02 -37.17 32.49
CA ASP A 255 60.56 -37.27 32.60
C ASP A 255 59.99 -36.22 33.58
N MET A 256 60.69 -35.94 34.69
CA MET A 256 60.29 -34.89 35.65
C MET A 256 60.36 -33.49 35.03
N ARG A 257 61.35 -33.20 34.18
CA ARG A 257 61.41 -31.94 33.42
C ARG A 257 60.24 -31.83 32.45
N GLN A 258 59.94 -32.91 31.73
CA GLN A 258 58.82 -32.98 30.80
C GLN A 258 57.49 -32.80 31.53
N LEU A 259 57.30 -33.45 32.68
CA LEU A 259 56.12 -33.28 33.53
C LEU A 259 55.92 -31.83 34.00
N ARG A 260 57.00 -31.15 34.42
CA ARG A 260 56.94 -29.72 34.80
C ARG A 260 56.52 -28.84 33.62
N ALA A 261 57.03 -29.11 32.42
CA ALA A 261 56.62 -28.40 31.21
C ALA A 261 55.13 -28.62 30.89
N LEU A 262 54.62 -29.84 31.04
CA LEU A 262 53.20 -30.16 30.85
C LEU A 262 52.31 -29.46 31.90
N ASN A 263 52.75 -29.37 33.16
CA ASN A 263 51.99 -28.66 34.21
C ASN A 263 51.87 -27.15 33.93
N LEU A 264 52.92 -26.51 33.42
CA LEU A 264 52.85 -25.11 32.98
C LEU A 264 51.86 -24.93 31.83
N ARG A 265 51.87 -25.86 30.85
CA ARG A 265 50.90 -25.86 29.75
C ARG A 265 49.47 -26.08 30.24
N ALA A 266 49.26 -26.95 31.23
CA ALA A 266 47.95 -27.22 31.84
C ALA A 266 47.36 -25.95 32.46
N SER A 267 48.17 -25.22 33.23
CA SER A 267 47.73 -23.98 33.87
C SER A 267 47.31 -22.91 32.84
N ARG A 268 48.04 -22.82 31.72
CA ARG A 268 47.69 -21.90 30.62
C ARG A 268 46.37 -22.31 29.96
N LEU A 269 46.24 -23.58 29.57
CA LEU A 269 44.99 -24.09 28.97
C LEU A 269 43.78 -23.94 29.89
N GLN A 270 43.96 -24.14 31.21
CA GLN A 270 42.89 -23.93 32.18
C GLN A 270 42.47 -22.45 32.27
N LYS A 271 43.41 -21.52 32.15
CA LYS A 271 43.12 -20.08 32.09
C LYS A 271 42.37 -19.74 30.81
N ASP A 272 42.81 -20.30 29.68
CA ASP A 272 42.20 -20.09 28.37
C ASP A 272 40.77 -20.64 28.33
N LEU A 273 40.53 -21.84 28.89
CA LEU A 273 39.19 -22.43 29.01
C LEU A 273 38.26 -21.57 29.88
N LYS A 274 38.74 -21.08 31.03
CA LYS A 274 37.97 -20.15 31.88
C LYS A 274 37.64 -18.84 31.16
N SER A 275 38.52 -18.38 30.27
CA SER A 275 38.28 -17.16 29.48
C SER A 275 37.31 -17.40 28.33
N ALA A 276 37.36 -18.56 27.68
CA ALA A 276 36.48 -18.93 26.58
C ALA A 276 35.05 -19.29 27.03
N ALA A 277 34.87 -19.61 28.31
CA ALA A 277 33.57 -19.89 28.93
C ALA A 277 32.84 -18.62 29.42
N ARG A 278 33.49 -17.46 29.43
CA ARG A 278 32.88 -16.16 29.76
C ARG A 278 32.36 -15.47 28.49
#